data_AF-A0AAU4JGX3-F1
#
_entry.id   AF-A0AAU4JGX3-F1
#
_cell.length_a   1.000
_cell.length_b   1.000
_cell.length_c   1.000
_cell.angle_alpha   90.00
_cell.angle_beta   90.00
_cell.angle_gamma   90.00
#
_symmetry.space_group_name_H-M   'P 1'
#
loop_
_entity.id
_entity.type
_entity.pdbx_description
1 polymer ?
#
loop_
_entity_poly.entity_id
_entity_poly.type
_entity_poly.pdbx_seq_one_letter_code
_entity_poly.pdbx_strand_id
1 'polypeptide(L)'
;MSSPTISRRARPAYPILLLLAPVLAAGCATTRPGVPDGAAPTPPPVWATADQPASQPPPPAATDPSSPAPSSARPSATAPRAGLKHVFPVRADDVDYHPTHGAYPATDLFADCGEPFVAVTDGTVLEVSRVDRYRKRGPQGPDNGGLSVALLGDDGVRYYGSHLSVVTSGVDAGVRVRAGQQLGKVGRTGNANNVCHVHFGISPACAGKDGWWIRRGVIWPARYLDSWRRGGNREPAAEVTGWQRKHGCPKAP
;
A
#
# COMPACT_ATOMS: atom_id res chain seq x y z
N MET A 1 47.80 -22.24 -35.36
CA MET A 1 47.66 -23.62 -34.88
C MET A 1 46.83 -23.58 -33.60
N SER A 2 45.71 -24.30 -33.63
CA SER A 2 44.88 -24.80 -32.50
C SER A 2 44.09 -23.84 -31.61
N SER A 3 42.80 -23.71 -31.95
CA SER A 3 41.68 -23.49 -31.01
C SER A 3 41.54 -24.66 -30.03
N PRO A 4 40.96 -24.44 -28.84
CA PRO A 4 40.25 -25.48 -28.11
C PRO A 4 38.73 -25.23 -28.12
N THR A 5 38.03 -26.29 -28.46
CA THR A 5 36.59 -26.46 -28.58
C THR A 5 35.87 -26.64 -27.24
N ILE A 6 34.59 -26.29 -27.29
CA ILE A 6 33.46 -26.52 -26.37
C ILE A 6 33.52 -27.84 -25.56
N SER A 7 33.15 -27.76 -24.28
CA SER A 7 32.57 -28.91 -23.55
C SER A 7 31.27 -28.49 -22.87
N ARG A 8 30.14 -28.90 -23.45
CA ARG A 8 28.82 -28.90 -22.81
C ARG A 8 28.72 -30.16 -21.95
N ARG A 9 28.58 -30.02 -20.63
CA ARG A 9 28.19 -31.15 -19.78
C ARG A 9 26.67 -31.25 -19.69
N ALA A 10 26.19 -32.44 -20.05
CA ALA A 10 24.80 -32.86 -20.04
C ALA A 10 24.25 -33.00 -18.60
N ARG A 11 22.96 -32.72 -18.45
CA ARG A 11 22.15 -32.91 -17.24
C ARG A 11 21.78 -34.40 -17.10
N PRO A 12 21.84 -35.01 -15.91
CA PRO A 12 21.14 -36.26 -15.66
C PRO A 12 19.69 -35.97 -15.25
N ALA A 13 18.75 -36.45 -16.06
CA ALA A 13 17.32 -36.50 -15.75
C ALA A 13 17.07 -37.66 -14.78
N TYR A 14 16.51 -37.36 -13.60
CA TYR A 14 15.99 -38.37 -12.69
C TYR A 14 14.51 -38.64 -13.01
N PRO A 15 14.09 -39.90 -13.23
CA PRO A 15 12.68 -40.21 -13.40
C PRO A 15 11.96 -40.16 -12.04
N ILE A 16 11.00 -39.25 -11.91
CA ILE A 16 10.07 -39.19 -10.77
C ILE A 16 9.06 -40.33 -10.95
N LEU A 17 9.14 -41.33 -10.08
CA LEU A 17 8.15 -42.41 -9.96
C LEU A 17 6.84 -41.83 -9.38
N LEU A 18 5.76 -41.89 -10.17
CA LEU A 18 4.39 -41.64 -9.73
C LEU A 18 3.88 -42.87 -8.96
N LEU A 19 3.64 -42.72 -7.65
CA LEU A 19 2.86 -43.68 -6.86
C LEU A 19 1.50 -43.03 -6.51
N LEU A 20 0.47 -43.49 -7.21
CA LEU A 20 -0.94 -43.30 -6.90
C LEU A 20 -1.33 -44.25 -5.77
N ALA A 21 -1.86 -43.73 -4.66
CA ALA A 21 -2.58 -44.50 -3.65
C ALA A 21 -3.88 -43.76 -3.28
N PRO A 22 -5.07 -44.31 -3.57
CA PRO A 22 -6.32 -43.78 -3.06
C PRO A 22 -6.66 -44.48 -1.74
N VAL A 23 -6.80 -43.72 -0.64
CA VAL A 23 -7.45 -44.22 0.57
C VAL A 23 -8.74 -43.43 0.77
N LEU A 24 -9.83 -44.05 0.33
CA LEU A 24 -11.20 -43.75 0.75
C LEU A 24 -11.38 -44.25 2.18
N ALA A 25 -11.72 -43.35 3.10
CA ALA A 25 -12.39 -43.72 4.34
C ALA A 25 -13.49 -42.70 4.63
N ALA A 26 -14.71 -43.09 4.29
CA ALA A 26 -15.94 -42.45 4.72
C ALA A 26 -16.06 -42.60 6.25
N GLY A 27 -16.05 -41.48 6.96
CA GLY A 27 -16.29 -41.41 8.41
C GLY A 27 -17.65 -40.78 8.67
N CYS A 28 -18.47 -41.48 9.45
CA CYS A 28 -19.90 -41.32 9.58
C CYS A 28 -20.36 -40.00 10.20
N ALA A 29 -21.54 -39.58 9.75
CA ALA A 29 -22.39 -38.55 10.33
C ALA A 29 -22.76 -38.86 11.78
N THR A 30 -22.80 -37.81 12.61
CA THR A 30 -23.62 -37.78 13.83
C THR A 30 -24.53 -36.56 13.78
N THR A 31 -25.72 -36.75 13.22
CA THR A 31 -26.89 -35.91 13.45
C THR A 31 -27.30 -36.05 14.92
N ARG A 32 -27.35 -34.93 15.65
CA ARG A 32 -28.06 -34.84 16.93
C ARG A 32 -29.43 -34.21 16.68
N PRO A 33 -30.54 -34.91 16.97
CA PRO A 33 -31.87 -34.31 17.02
C PRO A 33 -32.18 -33.80 18.43
N GLY A 34 -32.84 -32.64 18.53
CA GLY A 34 -33.54 -32.21 19.75
C GLY A 34 -33.23 -30.78 20.22
N VAL A 35 -33.94 -29.80 19.66
CA VAL A 35 -34.25 -28.52 20.34
C VAL A 35 -35.68 -28.14 19.92
N PRO A 36 -36.66 -28.10 20.85
CA PRO A 36 -37.93 -27.42 20.64
C PRO A 36 -37.82 -25.91 20.96
N ASP A 37 -38.81 -25.19 20.44
CA ASP A 37 -38.95 -23.74 20.31
C ASP A 37 -38.89 -22.88 21.59
N GLY A 38 -38.51 -21.61 21.37
CA GLY A 38 -39.25 -20.44 21.86
C GLY A 38 -39.23 -20.12 23.36
N ALA A 39 -38.51 -19.06 23.74
CA ALA A 39 -38.97 -17.98 24.63
C ALA A 39 -37.81 -17.03 24.97
N ALA A 40 -38.02 -15.73 24.74
CA ALA A 40 -37.14 -14.68 25.24
C ALA A 40 -37.42 -14.42 26.73
N PRO A 41 -36.41 -14.30 27.61
CA PRO A 41 -36.65 -13.92 29.00
C PRO A 41 -36.69 -12.40 29.17
N THR A 42 -37.80 -11.93 29.75
CA THR A 42 -38.07 -10.58 30.26
C THR A 42 -37.34 -10.37 31.60
N PRO A 43 -36.82 -9.17 31.92
CA PRO A 43 -36.17 -8.92 33.21
C PRO A 43 -37.17 -8.72 34.36
N PRO A 44 -36.86 -9.18 35.59
CA PRO A 44 -37.69 -8.96 36.78
C PRO A 44 -37.52 -7.55 37.40
N PRO A 45 -38.46 -7.11 38.26
CA PRO A 45 -38.63 -5.72 38.67
C PRO A 45 -37.66 -5.25 39.78
N VAL A 46 -37.40 -3.95 39.75
CA VAL A 46 -36.69 -3.15 40.75
C VAL A 46 -37.36 -3.18 42.12
N TRP A 47 -36.57 -3.33 43.18
CA TRP A 47 -36.97 -3.03 44.55
C TRP A 47 -36.44 -1.66 44.94
N ALA A 48 -37.36 -0.80 45.37
CA ALA A 48 -37.08 0.47 46.00
C ALA A 48 -36.97 0.26 47.52
N THR A 49 -35.95 0.86 48.13
CA THR A 49 -35.93 1.16 49.56
C THR A 49 -35.64 2.64 49.70
N ALA A 50 -36.61 3.35 50.27
CA ALA A 50 -36.52 4.75 50.64
C ALA A 50 -35.86 4.86 52.01
N ASP A 51 -34.87 5.74 52.12
CA ASP A 51 -34.67 6.58 53.30
C ASP A 51 -34.06 7.90 52.81
N GLN A 52 -34.81 8.97 53.02
CA GLN A 52 -34.54 10.34 52.57
C GLN A 52 -33.93 11.12 53.75
N PRO A 53 -33.10 12.14 53.50
CA PRO A 53 -33.66 13.48 53.69
C PRO A 53 -33.36 14.44 52.54
N ALA A 54 -34.31 15.35 52.33
CA ALA A 54 -34.35 16.34 51.27
C ALA A 54 -33.14 17.30 51.30
N SER A 55 -32.52 17.47 50.13
CA SER A 55 -31.65 18.61 49.81
C SER A 55 -32.20 19.33 48.59
N GLN A 56 -32.28 20.66 48.67
CA GLN A 56 -32.83 21.57 47.67
C GLN A 56 -32.19 21.43 46.27
N PRO A 57 -32.90 21.75 45.18
CA PRO A 57 -32.33 21.73 43.85
C PRO A 57 -31.29 22.86 43.67
N PRO A 58 -30.10 22.59 43.10
CA PRO A 58 -29.18 23.64 42.67
C PRO A 58 -29.72 24.35 41.41
N PRO A 59 -29.31 25.61 41.16
CA PRO A 59 -29.72 26.37 39.96
C PRO A 59 -29.17 25.72 38.67
N PRO A 60 -29.78 25.99 37.50
CA PRO A 60 -29.34 25.38 36.26
C PRO A 60 -27.91 25.83 35.92
N ALA A 61 -26.98 24.88 35.88
CA ALA A 61 -25.65 25.08 35.34
C ALA A 61 -25.77 25.37 33.84
N ALA A 62 -25.11 26.44 33.42
CA ALA A 62 -24.99 26.87 32.04
C ALA A 62 -24.55 25.70 31.14
N THR A 63 -25.19 25.59 29.98
CA THR A 63 -24.78 24.74 28.88
C THR A 63 -23.38 25.14 28.41
N ASP A 64 -22.38 24.32 28.67
CA ASP A 64 -21.10 24.37 27.96
C ASP A 64 -21.32 23.93 26.50
N PRO A 65 -20.82 24.68 25.51
CA PRO A 65 -20.95 24.32 24.12
C PRO A 65 -20.02 23.15 23.78
N SER A 66 -20.64 22.08 23.29
CA SER A 66 -20.16 21.12 22.30
C SER A 66 -18.65 21.08 22.06
N SER A 67 -18.02 20.03 22.56
CA SER A 67 -16.73 19.52 22.09
C SER A 67 -16.75 19.40 20.55
N PRO A 68 -15.83 20.03 19.80
CA PRO A 68 -15.85 19.90 18.35
C PRO A 68 -15.47 18.47 17.98
N ALA A 69 -16.34 17.83 17.19
CA ALA A 69 -16.02 16.58 16.50
C ALA A 69 -14.71 16.75 15.72
N PRO A 70 -13.86 15.70 15.59
CA PRO A 70 -12.70 15.78 14.73
C PRO A 70 -13.19 15.92 13.30
N SER A 71 -13.17 17.15 12.81
CA SER A 71 -13.42 17.46 11.43
C SER A 71 -12.37 16.71 10.61
N SER A 72 -12.80 15.77 9.78
CA SER A 72 -12.01 15.17 8.71
C SER A 72 -11.60 16.27 7.73
N ALA A 73 -10.63 17.09 8.14
CA ALA A 73 -10.04 18.11 7.32
C ALA A 73 -9.28 17.38 6.22
N ARG A 74 -9.86 17.41 5.01
CA ARG A 74 -9.12 17.17 3.78
C ARG A 74 -7.82 17.98 3.89
N PRO A 75 -6.63 17.37 3.71
CA PRO A 75 -5.38 18.09 3.91
C PRO A 75 -5.42 19.35 3.05
N SER A 76 -5.41 20.52 3.72
CA SER A 76 -5.20 21.79 3.05
C SER A 76 -3.90 21.65 2.28
N ALA A 77 -3.98 21.77 0.96
CA ALA A 77 -2.82 21.66 0.11
C ALA A 77 -1.91 22.85 0.41
N THR A 78 -0.94 22.65 1.30
CA THR A 78 0.22 23.54 1.42
C THR A 78 0.86 23.64 0.04
N ALA A 79 1.24 24.85 -0.37
CA ALA A 79 1.89 25.06 -1.65
C ALA A 79 3.13 24.15 -1.79
N PRO A 80 3.37 23.56 -2.98
CA PRO A 80 4.56 22.76 -3.23
C PRO A 80 5.85 23.49 -2.88
N ARG A 81 6.79 22.79 -2.27
CA ARG A 81 8.10 23.31 -1.82
C ARG A 81 9.23 22.74 -2.66
N ALA A 82 10.23 23.57 -2.95
CA ALA A 82 11.48 23.17 -3.61
C ALA A 82 12.59 22.91 -2.58
N GLY A 83 13.69 22.29 -2.99
CA GLY A 83 14.87 22.03 -2.14
C GLY A 83 14.66 20.92 -1.11
N LEU A 84 13.61 20.10 -1.26
CA LEU A 84 13.32 19.01 -0.34
C LEU A 84 14.30 17.85 -0.54
N LYS A 85 14.67 17.19 0.56
CA LYS A 85 15.53 16.01 0.53
C LYS A 85 14.77 14.84 -0.11
N HIS A 86 15.37 14.26 -1.15
CA HIS A 86 14.95 13.01 -1.74
C HIS A 86 15.93 11.89 -1.37
N VAL A 87 15.40 10.73 -1.00
CA VAL A 87 16.18 9.52 -0.71
C VAL A 87 15.79 8.40 -1.66
N PHE A 88 16.71 7.46 -1.85
CA PHE A 88 16.42 6.27 -2.64
C PHE A 88 15.31 5.42 -1.94
N PRO A 89 14.26 5.00 -2.67
CA PRO A 89 13.02 4.46 -2.07
C PRO A 89 13.13 3.07 -1.44
N VAL A 90 14.21 2.31 -1.67
CA VAL A 90 14.43 0.99 -1.05
C VAL A 90 15.73 1.03 -0.27
N ARG A 91 15.68 0.81 1.03
CA ARG A 91 16.87 0.84 1.89
C ARG A 91 17.50 -0.54 1.97
N ALA A 92 18.24 -0.90 0.93
CA ALA A 92 19.03 -2.13 0.84
C ALA A 92 20.34 -1.85 0.07
N ASP A 93 21.36 -2.67 0.29
CA ASP A 93 22.68 -2.48 -0.33
C ASP A 93 22.69 -2.91 -1.81
N ASP A 94 21.92 -3.95 -2.15
CA ASP A 94 21.82 -4.50 -3.51
C ASP A 94 20.39 -4.32 -4.04
N VAL A 95 20.19 -3.24 -4.79
CA VAL A 95 18.92 -2.96 -5.46
C VAL A 95 19.19 -2.81 -6.93
N ASP A 96 18.56 -3.64 -7.76
CA ASP A 96 18.65 -3.55 -9.21
C ASP A 96 17.39 -2.91 -9.80
N TYR A 97 17.54 -2.20 -10.90
CA TYR A 97 16.41 -1.71 -11.68
C TYR A 97 16.77 -1.43 -13.13
N HIS A 98 15.78 -1.54 -14.02
CA HIS A 98 15.93 -1.14 -15.41
C HIS A 98 15.46 0.31 -15.61
N PRO A 99 16.05 1.09 -16.54
CA PRO A 99 15.64 2.46 -16.81
C PRO A 99 14.22 2.62 -17.38
N THR A 100 13.60 1.51 -17.79
CA THR A 100 12.30 1.47 -18.47
C THR A 100 11.40 0.38 -17.88
N HIS A 101 10.12 0.44 -18.23
CA HIS A 101 9.05 -0.45 -17.79
C HIS A 101 8.09 -0.69 -18.95
N GLY A 102 7.53 -1.91 -19.06
CA GLY A 102 7.06 -2.45 -20.34
C GLY A 102 5.88 -1.75 -21.02
N ALA A 103 5.03 -1.02 -20.28
CA ALA A 103 3.79 -0.46 -20.83
C ALA A 103 3.56 1.03 -20.50
N TYR A 104 4.28 1.58 -19.54
CA TYR A 104 4.08 2.94 -19.05
C TYR A 104 5.27 3.39 -18.19
N PRO A 105 5.45 4.70 -17.97
CA PRO A 105 6.54 5.22 -17.16
C PRO A 105 6.47 4.76 -15.71
N ALA A 106 7.43 3.93 -15.33
CA ALA A 106 7.65 3.41 -13.98
C ALA A 106 9.02 2.73 -13.94
N THR A 107 9.41 2.25 -12.76
CA THR A 107 10.60 1.40 -12.57
C THR A 107 10.31 0.35 -11.52
N ASP A 108 10.68 -0.90 -11.80
CA ASP A 108 10.68 -1.97 -10.80
C ASP A 108 12.04 -2.01 -10.09
N LEU A 109 12.00 -1.88 -8.77
CA LEU A 109 13.16 -1.92 -7.89
C LEU A 109 13.27 -3.33 -7.29
N PHE A 110 14.13 -4.15 -7.87
CA PHE A 110 14.37 -5.52 -7.43
C PHE A 110 15.28 -5.52 -6.21
N ALA A 111 14.79 -6.14 -5.14
CA ALA A 111 15.49 -6.29 -3.87
C ALA A 111 14.91 -7.49 -3.13
N ASP A 112 15.61 -7.95 -2.09
CA ASP A 112 15.13 -9.05 -1.28
C ASP A 112 13.76 -8.74 -0.64
N CYS A 113 12.91 -9.77 -0.58
CA CYS A 113 11.63 -9.63 0.11
C CYS A 113 11.86 -9.27 1.58
N GLY A 114 11.12 -8.28 2.08
CA GLY A 114 11.24 -7.80 3.46
C GLY A 114 12.10 -6.55 3.62
N GLU A 115 12.86 -6.16 2.59
CA GLU A 115 13.66 -4.94 2.62
C GLU A 115 12.78 -3.69 2.81
N PRO A 116 13.23 -2.64 3.52
CA PRO A 116 12.42 -1.46 3.79
C PRO A 116 12.13 -0.65 2.52
N PHE A 117 10.83 -0.46 2.21
CA PHE A 117 10.37 0.59 1.30
C PHE A 117 10.14 1.87 2.11
N VAL A 118 10.75 2.98 1.71
CA VAL A 118 10.79 4.24 2.46
C VAL A 118 10.18 5.41 1.69
N ALA A 119 9.72 6.43 2.42
CA ALA A 119 9.26 7.68 1.85
C ALA A 119 10.44 8.39 1.17
N VAL A 120 10.29 8.71 -0.12
CA VAL A 120 11.33 9.39 -0.89
C VAL A 120 11.59 10.80 -0.37
N THR A 121 10.54 11.52 0.03
CA THR A 121 10.61 12.89 0.52
C THR A 121 9.62 13.10 1.67
N ASP A 122 9.70 14.23 2.35
CA ASP A 122 8.68 14.63 3.33
C ASP A 122 7.33 14.77 2.62
N GLY A 123 6.27 14.24 3.22
CA GLY A 123 4.96 14.24 2.56
C GLY A 123 3.82 13.73 3.43
N THR A 124 2.64 13.62 2.80
CA THR A 124 1.43 13.09 3.41
C THR A 124 0.99 11.85 2.65
N VAL A 125 0.70 10.76 3.36
CA VAL A 125 0.17 9.56 2.74
C VAL A 125 -1.21 9.86 2.13
N LEU A 126 -1.38 9.60 0.84
CA LEU A 126 -2.64 9.77 0.12
C LEU A 126 -3.52 8.53 0.25
N GLU A 127 -2.94 7.36 0.01
CA GLU A 127 -3.68 6.12 -0.14
C GLU A 127 -2.84 4.95 0.37
N VAL A 128 -3.53 3.96 0.94
CA VAL A 128 -2.94 2.71 1.39
C VAL A 128 -3.83 1.55 0.96
N SER A 129 -3.24 0.53 0.34
CA SER A 129 -3.87 -0.78 0.16
C SER A 129 -3.18 -1.80 1.06
N ARG A 130 -3.93 -2.40 1.99
CA ARG A 130 -3.43 -3.43 2.94
C ARG A 130 -3.88 -4.84 2.59
N VAL A 131 -4.71 -5.00 1.55
CA VAL A 131 -5.32 -6.27 1.19
C VAL A 131 -4.97 -6.58 -0.25
N ASP A 132 -4.38 -7.76 -0.47
CA ASP A 132 -4.13 -8.25 -1.82
C ASP A 132 -5.42 -8.82 -2.42
N ARG A 133 -6.06 -8.01 -3.25
CA ARG A 133 -7.30 -8.36 -3.95
C ARG A 133 -7.03 -8.94 -5.35
N TYR A 134 -5.76 -9.00 -5.77
CA TYR A 134 -5.43 -9.43 -7.12
C TYR A 134 -5.89 -10.86 -7.40
N ARG A 135 -6.45 -11.03 -8.60
CA ARG A 135 -6.82 -12.32 -9.17
C ARG A 135 -6.36 -12.33 -10.62
N LYS A 136 -5.61 -13.35 -11.01
CA LYS A 136 -5.09 -13.51 -12.39
C LYS A 136 -6.19 -13.50 -13.46
N ARG A 137 -7.39 -13.97 -13.11
CA ARG A 137 -8.58 -13.99 -13.98
C ARG A 137 -9.59 -12.86 -13.68
N GLY A 138 -9.28 -11.97 -12.74
CA GLY A 138 -10.14 -10.84 -12.37
C GLY A 138 -9.86 -9.58 -13.19
N PRO A 139 -10.51 -8.45 -12.84
CA PRO A 139 -10.22 -7.15 -13.45
C PRO A 139 -8.73 -6.82 -13.36
N GLN A 140 -8.13 -6.48 -14.49
CA GLN A 140 -6.73 -6.07 -14.55
C GLN A 140 -6.63 -4.56 -14.41
N GLY A 141 -5.63 -4.09 -13.65
CA GLY A 141 -5.36 -2.67 -13.43
C GLY A 141 -5.53 -2.26 -11.98
N PRO A 142 -6.77 -2.14 -11.46
CA PRO A 142 -7.03 -1.65 -10.11
C PRO A 142 -6.30 -2.42 -9.01
N ASP A 143 -6.33 -3.75 -9.09
CA ASP A 143 -5.79 -4.65 -8.07
C ASP A 143 -4.36 -5.12 -8.39
N ASN A 144 -3.79 -4.74 -9.53
CA ASN A 144 -2.48 -5.23 -9.96
C ASN A 144 -1.36 -4.87 -8.97
N GLY A 145 -1.50 -3.78 -8.22
CA GLY A 145 -0.48 -3.35 -7.26
C GLY A 145 -0.44 -4.16 -5.96
N GLY A 146 -1.47 -4.95 -5.64
CA GLY A 146 -1.56 -5.63 -4.34
C GLY A 146 -1.51 -4.64 -3.16
N LEU A 147 -0.62 -4.89 -2.20
CA LEU A 147 -0.36 -3.96 -1.11
C LEU A 147 0.50 -2.79 -1.60
N SER A 148 0.08 -1.58 -1.25
CA SER A 148 0.68 -0.38 -1.80
C SER A 148 0.50 0.86 -0.93
N VAL A 149 1.34 1.86 -1.17
CA VAL A 149 1.27 3.20 -0.56
C VAL A 149 1.44 4.25 -1.66
N ALA A 150 0.56 5.24 -1.66
CA ALA A 150 0.74 6.48 -2.41
C ALA A 150 1.08 7.62 -1.44
N LEU A 151 2.18 8.30 -1.67
CA LEU A 151 2.67 9.45 -0.91
C LEU A 151 2.52 10.71 -1.77
N LEU A 152 1.87 11.75 -1.23
CA LEU A 152 2.00 13.11 -1.75
C LEU A 152 3.19 13.76 -1.07
N GLY A 153 4.28 13.92 -1.82
CA GLY A 153 5.41 14.71 -1.37
C GLY A 153 5.02 16.16 -1.20
N ASP A 154 5.72 16.85 -0.30
CA ASP A 154 5.53 18.28 -0.10
C ASP A 154 6.06 19.13 -1.27
N ASP A 155 6.70 18.49 -2.26
CA ASP A 155 7.03 19.00 -3.58
C ASP A 155 5.84 18.95 -4.55
N GLY A 156 4.67 18.48 -4.09
CA GLY A 156 3.45 18.34 -4.90
C GLY A 156 3.44 17.10 -5.81
N VAL A 157 4.43 16.21 -5.67
CA VAL A 157 4.56 15.00 -6.50
C VAL A 157 3.97 13.80 -5.78
N ARG A 158 3.24 12.93 -6.50
CA ARG A 158 2.88 11.62 -6.00
C ARG A 158 3.98 10.60 -6.29
N TYR A 159 4.43 9.96 -5.22
CA TYR A 159 5.29 8.79 -5.22
C TYR A 159 4.48 7.56 -4.85
N TYR A 160 4.52 6.53 -5.69
CA TYR A 160 3.77 5.29 -5.49
C TYR A 160 4.70 4.10 -5.39
N GLY A 161 4.49 3.26 -4.37
CA GLY A 161 5.15 1.97 -4.22
C GLY A 161 4.13 0.86 -4.05
N SER A 162 4.26 -0.22 -4.82
CA SER A 162 3.38 -1.39 -4.73
C SER A 162 4.11 -2.72 -4.73
N HIS A 163 3.36 -3.81 -4.75
CA HIS A 163 3.83 -5.19 -4.53
C HIS A 163 4.38 -5.43 -3.13
N LEU A 164 4.04 -4.58 -2.16
CA LEU A 164 4.58 -4.66 -0.81
C LEU A 164 4.18 -5.97 -0.12
N SER A 165 5.03 -6.48 0.77
CA SER A 165 4.67 -7.62 1.63
C SER A 165 3.85 -7.17 2.84
N VAL A 166 4.09 -5.93 3.29
CA VAL A 166 3.36 -5.28 4.37
C VAL A 166 3.45 -3.76 4.18
N VAL A 167 2.39 -3.06 4.58
CA VAL A 167 2.44 -1.62 4.82
C VAL A 167 2.64 -1.39 6.31
N THR A 168 3.61 -0.56 6.69
CA THR A 168 3.98 -0.31 8.10
C THR A 168 2.76 0.15 8.92
N SER A 169 2.70 -0.27 10.19
CA SER A 169 1.66 0.21 11.12
C SER A 169 1.74 1.72 11.30
N GLY A 170 0.59 2.40 11.38
CA GLY A 170 0.50 3.86 11.49
C GLY A 170 0.81 4.63 10.21
N VAL A 171 1.13 3.96 9.10
CA VAL A 171 1.17 4.57 7.76
C VAL A 171 -0.23 4.49 7.18
N ASP A 172 -1.06 5.49 7.45
CA ASP A 172 -2.45 5.56 7.00
C ASP A 172 -2.70 6.86 6.23
N ALA A 173 -3.78 6.92 5.44
CA ALA A 173 -4.11 8.11 4.68
C ALA A 173 -4.25 9.35 5.59
N GLY A 174 -3.63 10.46 5.20
CA GLY A 174 -3.54 11.69 5.99
C GLY A 174 -2.34 11.76 6.94
N VAL A 175 -1.62 10.66 7.18
CA VAL A 175 -0.44 10.66 8.05
C VAL A 175 0.74 11.38 7.39
N ARG A 176 1.42 12.24 8.15
CA ARG A 176 2.69 12.86 7.73
C ARG A 176 3.85 11.90 7.91
N VAL A 177 4.71 11.90 6.91
CA VAL A 177 5.93 11.10 6.89
C VAL A 177 7.14 11.96 6.55
N ARG A 178 8.31 11.52 6.98
CA ARG A 178 9.60 12.15 6.65
C ARG A 178 10.37 11.35 5.62
N ALA A 179 11.23 12.02 4.85
CA ALA A 179 12.16 11.36 3.93
C ALA A 179 12.96 10.26 4.66
N GLY A 180 12.94 9.03 4.14
CA GLY A 180 13.58 7.85 4.72
C GLY A 180 12.74 7.10 5.76
N GLN A 181 11.57 7.62 6.16
CA GLN A 181 10.64 6.88 7.02
C GLN A 181 10.11 5.65 6.31
N GLN A 182 10.12 4.51 6.99
CA GLN A 182 9.65 3.25 6.41
C GLN A 182 8.14 3.26 6.21
N LEU A 183 7.71 3.05 4.97
CA LEU A 183 6.30 2.98 4.55
C LEU A 183 5.80 1.53 4.47
N GLY A 184 6.70 0.60 4.17
CA GLY A 184 6.37 -0.82 4.08
C GLY A 184 7.60 -1.67 3.90
N LYS A 185 7.40 -2.86 3.33
CA LYS A 185 8.49 -3.76 2.95
C LYS A 185 8.31 -4.28 1.54
N VAL A 186 9.43 -4.45 0.83
CA VAL A 186 9.50 -5.11 -0.48
C VAL A 186 8.79 -6.46 -0.40
N GLY A 187 8.05 -6.81 -1.45
CA GLY A 187 7.26 -8.03 -1.48
C GLY A 187 6.94 -8.46 -2.89
N ARG A 188 5.89 -9.27 -3.01
CA ARG A 188 5.43 -9.87 -4.27
C ARG A 188 3.90 -9.96 -4.38
N THR A 189 3.18 -9.10 -3.65
CA THR A 189 1.70 -9.09 -3.69
C THR A 189 1.21 -8.49 -5.00
N GLY A 190 -0.03 -8.76 -5.39
CA GLY A 190 -0.56 -8.29 -6.66
C GLY A 190 -0.03 -9.05 -7.88
N ASN A 191 0.03 -8.39 -9.03
CA ASN A 191 0.53 -8.95 -10.28
C ASN A 191 2.07 -8.88 -10.38
N ALA A 192 2.77 -9.30 -9.33
CA ALA A 192 4.23 -9.22 -9.23
C ALA A 192 4.97 -10.42 -9.86
N ASN A 193 4.25 -11.34 -10.52
CA ASN A 193 4.78 -12.61 -11.03
C ASN A 193 5.58 -13.42 -9.99
N ASN A 194 5.24 -13.30 -8.70
CA ASN A 194 5.93 -13.94 -7.58
C ASN A 194 7.42 -13.55 -7.44
N VAL A 195 7.84 -12.41 -8.00
CA VAL A 195 9.19 -11.85 -7.87
C VAL A 195 9.19 -10.72 -6.85
N CYS A 196 10.19 -10.68 -5.95
CA CYS A 196 10.31 -9.63 -4.95
C CYS A 196 10.79 -8.32 -5.60
N HIS A 197 9.96 -7.28 -5.55
CA HIS A 197 10.33 -5.93 -6.00
C HIS A 197 9.36 -4.88 -5.45
N VAL A 198 9.70 -3.61 -5.64
CA VAL A 198 8.75 -2.49 -5.54
C VAL A 198 8.53 -1.92 -6.92
N HIS A 199 7.29 -1.97 -7.40
CA HIS A 199 6.88 -1.12 -8.53
C HIS A 199 6.87 0.33 -8.04
N PHE A 200 7.69 1.18 -8.65
CA PHE A 200 7.84 2.58 -8.27
C PHE A 200 7.34 3.52 -9.38
N GLY A 201 6.34 4.32 -9.04
CA GLY A 201 5.70 5.29 -9.95
C GLY A 201 5.87 6.72 -9.48
N ILE A 202 6.10 7.65 -10.43
CA ILE A 202 6.11 9.10 -10.19
C ILE A 202 5.04 9.77 -11.06
N SER A 203 4.20 10.59 -10.45
CA SER A 203 3.05 11.21 -11.12
C SER A 203 2.54 12.46 -10.38
N PRO A 204 1.69 13.31 -10.99
CA PRO A 204 0.99 14.33 -10.24
C PRO A 204 -0.09 13.70 -9.34
N ALA A 205 -0.47 14.40 -8.28
CA ALA A 205 -1.70 14.10 -7.55
C ALA A 205 -2.90 14.77 -8.24
N CYS A 206 -4.00 14.04 -8.39
CA CYS A 206 -5.19 14.47 -9.10
C CYS A 206 -6.43 14.33 -8.21
N ALA A 207 -6.73 15.41 -7.49
CA ALA A 207 -7.84 15.46 -6.55
C ALA A 207 -9.19 15.04 -7.18
N GLY A 208 -9.87 14.07 -6.58
CA GLY A 208 -11.23 13.63 -6.95
C GLY A 208 -11.34 12.84 -8.27
N LYS A 209 -10.23 12.69 -9.03
CA LYS A 209 -10.16 11.91 -10.27
C LYS A 209 -8.93 10.99 -10.33
N ASP A 210 -8.26 10.80 -9.19
CA ASP A 210 -7.14 9.88 -9.07
C ASP A 210 -7.64 8.45 -9.23
N GLY A 211 -7.23 7.82 -10.33
CA GLY A 211 -7.45 6.40 -10.63
C GLY A 211 -6.15 5.60 -10.61
N TRP A 212 -6.28 4.27 -10.61
CA TRP A 212 -5.13 3.35 -10.58
C TRP A 212 -4.12 3.58 -11.73
N TRP A 213 -4.58 4.09 -12.89
CA TRP A 213 -3.77 4.28 -14.10
C TRP A 213 -2.79 5.45 -14.04
N ILE A 214 -3.09 6.51 -13.29
CA ILE A 214 -2.15 7.61 -13.09
C ILE A 214 -1.14 7.26 -11.99
N ARG A 215 -1.61 6.48 -10.99
CA ARG A 215 -0.84 6.08 -9.81
C ARG A 215 0.41 5.29 -10.12
N ARG A 216 0.31 4.42 -11.11
CA ARG A 216 1.41 3.59 -11.58
C ARG A 216 2.60 4.38 -12.18
N GLY A 217 2.41 5.66 -12.52
CA GLY A 217 3.46 6.56 -12.98
C GLY A 217 3.19 7.12 -14.39
N VAL A 218 3.67 8.35 -14.63
CA VAL A 218 3.54 9.06 -15.92
C VAL A 218 4.83 9.71 -16.39
N ILE A 219 5.87 9.73 -15.55
CA ILE A 219 7.23 10.11 -15.90
C ILE A 219 8.22 9.01 -15.48
N TRP A 220 9.35 8.89 -16.19
CA TRP A 220 10.34 7.83 -15.99
C TRP A 220 11.16 8.06 -14.71
N PRO A 221 11.11 7.15 -13.71
CA PRO A 221 11.82 7.35 -12.44
C PRO A 221 13.34 7.25 -12.52
N ALA A 222 13.88 6.50 -13.48
CA ALA A 222 15.29 6.09 -13.55
C ALA A 222 16.30 7.21 -13.27
N ARG A 223 16.19 8.36 -13.93
CA ARG A 223 17.15 9.47 -13.74
C ARG A 223 17.10 10.10 -12.34
N TYR A 224 15.98 9.99 -11.64
CA TYR A 224 15.85 10.45 -10.26
C TYR A 224 16.42 9.42 -9.31
N LEU A 225 16.08 8.14 -9.54
CA LEU A 225 16.66 7.00 -8.82
C LEU A 225 18.20 7.01 -8.90
N ASP A 226 18.76 7.25 -10.09
CA ASP A 226 20.20 7.38 -10.31
C ASP A 226 20.82 8.50 -9.46
N SER A 227 20.15 9.65 -9.40
CA SER A 227 20.59 10.77 -8.58
C SER A 227 20.54 10.40 -7.09
N TRP A 228 19.40 9.92 -6.60
CA TRP A 228 19.18 9.65 -5.18
C TRP A 228 20.05 8.51 -4.67
N ARG A 229 20.32 7.49 -5.50
CA ARG A 229 21.26 6.40 -5.21
C ARG A 229 22.66 6.93 -4.94
N ARG A 230 23.10 7.96 -5.65
CA ARG A 230 24.42 8.61 -5.49
C ARG A 230 24.42 9.75 -4.47
N GLY A 231 23.35 9.90 -3.67
CA GLY A 231 23.21 10.98 -2.70
C GLY A 231 22.91 12.36 -3.29
N GLY A 232 22.63 12.45 -4.60
CA GLY A 232 22.17 13.68 -5.24
C GLY A 232 20.68 13.93 -5.00
N ASN A 233 20.21 15.15 -5.25
CA ASN A 233 18.84 15.59 -4.94
C ASN A 233 18.04 16.05 -6.17
N ARG A 234 18.07 15.29 -7.28
CA ARG A 234 17.32 15.67 -8.48
C ARG A 234 15.80 15.69 -8.20
N GLU A 235 15.16 16.81 -8.46
CA GLU A 235 13.75 17.04 -8.15
C GLU A 235 12.82 16.70 -9.34
N PRO A 236 11.75 15.91 -9.14
CA PRO A 236 10.80 15.59 -10.21
C PRO A 236 9.70 16.64 -10.42
N ALA A 237 9.49 17.55 -9.46
CA ALA A 237 8.35 18.46 -9.43
C ALA A 237 8.15 19.30 -10.71
N ALA A 238 9.24 19.82 -11.28
CA ALA A 238 9.15 20.65 -12.50
C ALA A 238 8.65 19.85 -13.71
N GLU A 239 9.11 18.61 -13.88
CA GLU A 239 8.67 17.77 -15.00
C GLU A 239 7.26 17.23 -14.75
N VAL A 240 6.93 16.83 -13.52
CA VAL A 240 5.57 16.42 -13.14
C VAL A 240 4.57 17.55 -13.42
N THR A 241 4.91 18.78 -13.04
CA THR A 241 4.08 19.97 -13.30
C THR A 241 3.97 20.26 -14.80
N GLY A 242 5.07 20.12 -15.55
CA GLY A 242 5.08 20.24 -17.01
C GLY A 242 4.15 19.22 -17.67
N TRP A 243 4.23 17.96 -17.24
CA TRP A 243 3.36 16.89 -17.70
C TRP A 243 1.89 17.18 -17.36
N GLN A 244 1.59 17.57 -16.11
CA GLN A 244 0.23 17.83 -15.67
C GLN A 244 -0.41 19.02 -16.42
N ARG A 245 0.35 20.08 -16.71
CA ARG A 245 -0.16 21.20 -17.52
C ARG A 245 -0.50 20.78 -18.95
N LYS A 246 0.26 19.86 -19.52
CA LYS A 246 0.06 19.38 -20.90
C LYS A 246 -1.09 18.37 -21.01
N HIS A 247 -1.24 17.50 -20.01
CA HIS A 247 -2.14 16.34 -20.08
C HIS A 247 -3.38 16.46 -19.19
N GLY A 248 -3.38 17.38 -18.23
CA GLY A 248 -4.38 17.45 -17.17
C GLY A 248 -4.39 16.21 -16.28
N CYS A 249 -5.50 15.99 -15.59
CA CYS A 249 -5.77 14.74 -14.87
C CYS A 249 -6.50 13.76 -15.79
N PRO A 250 -5.90 12.61 -16.16
CA PRO A 250 -6.52 11.64 -17.06
C PRO A 250 -7.82 11.09 -16.46
N LYS A 251 -8.87 10.99 -17.30
CA LYS A 251 -10.21 10.52 -16.89
C LYS A 251 -10.40 9.01 -16.97
N ALA A 252 -9.53 8.32 -17.71
CA ALA A 252 -9.57 6.89 -17.96
C ALA A 252 -8.13 6.34 -18.17
N PRO A 253 -7.92 5.01 -18.06
CA PRO A 253 -6.64 4.35 -18.28
C PRO A 253 -5.99 4.57 -19.65
#